data_AF-A0A2V6FJ70-F1
#
_entry.id   AF-A0A2V6FJ70-F1
#
_cell.length_a   1.000
_cell.length_b   1.000
_cell.length_c   1.000
_cell.angle_alpha   90.00
_cell.angle_beta   90.00
_cell.angle_gamma   90.00
#
_symmetry.space_group_name_H-M   'P 1'
#
loop_
_entity.id
_entity.type
_entity.pdbx_description
1 polymer ?
#
loop_
_entity_poly.entity_id
_entity_poly.type
_entity_poly.pdbx_seq_one_letter_code
_entity_poly.pdbx_strand_id
1 'polypeptide(L)' 'MASETLHFENARQAQQLFNNDPRNLQALEEQLEVKATARDGWIKLEGSTEAVERVKQMFQLLESSLKSGSPVRNREFA' A
#
# COMPACT_ATOMS: atom_id res chain seq x y z
N MET A 1 16.78 -2.46 -8.77
CA MET A 1 15.95 -2.27 -7.57
C MET A 1 15.45 -0.85 -7.58
N ALA A 2 14.13 -0.68 -7.59
CA ALA A 2 13.45 0.59 -7.43
C ALA A 2 12.97 0.72 -5.98
N SER A 3 12.94 1.94 -5.47
CA SER A 3 12.36 2.24 -4.16
C SER A 3 11.53 3.51 -4.28
N GLU A 4 10.30 3.48 -3.79
CA GLU A 4 9.39 4.61 -3.85
C GLU A 4 8.72 4.82 -2.50
N THR A 5 8.58 6.07 -2.08
CA THR A 5 7.97 6.42 -0.79
C THR A 5 6.70 7.21 -1.03
N LEU A 6 5.58 6.64 -0.64
CA LEU A 6 4.27 7.26 -0.67
C LEU A 6 4.06 7.99 0.65
N HIS A 7 3.81 9.29 0.57
CA HIS A 7 3.47 10.12 1.73
C HIS A 7 1.96 10.29 1.79
N PHE A 8 1.39 10.01 2.96
CA PHE A 8 -0.03 10.15 3.27
C PHE A 8 -0.23 11.27 4.28
N GLU A 9 -1.45 11.80 4.35
CA GLU A 9 -1.76 12.92 5.25
C GLU A 9 -1.60 12.53 6.72
N ASN A 10 -1.84 11.25 7.07
CA ASN A 10 -1.72 10.77 8.44
C ASN A 10 -1.52 9.25 8.50
N ALA A 11 -1.06 8.77 9.66
CA ALA A 11 -0.87 7.34 9.91
C ALA A 11 -2.16 6.52 9.79
N ARG A 12 -3.32 7.11 10.11
CA ARG A 12 -4.62 6.43 9.97
C ARG A 12 -4.94 6.13 8.50
N GLN A 13 -4.70 7.06 7.60
CA GLN A 13 -4.91 6.86 6.17
C GLN A 13 -3.98 5.76 5.65
N ALA A 14 -2.69 5.81 6.00
CA ALA A 14 -1.74 4.75 5.66
C ALA A 14 -2.20 3.38 6.19
N GLN A 15 -2.68 3.31 7.43
CA GLN A 15 -3.21 2.08 8.01
C GLN A 15 -4.48 1.59 7.32
N GLN A 16 -5.40 2.49 6.97
CA GLN A 16 -6.61 2.13 6.25
C GLN A 16 -6.32 1.52 4.88
N LEU A 17 -5.24 1.93 4.21
CA LEU A 17 -4.86 1.36 2.92
C LEU A 17 -4.58 -0.14 2.99
N PHE A 18 -4.05 -0.66 4.10
CA PHE A 18 -3.87 -2.10 4.30
C PHE A 18 -4.93 -2.67 5.26
N ASN A 19 -6.08 -2.01 5.40
CA ASN A 19 -7.19 -2.38 6.29
C ASN A 19 -6.77 -2.55 7.76
N ASN A 20 -5.79 -1.77 8.22
CA ASN A 20 -5.14 -1.85 9.54
C ASN A 20 -4.54 -3.23 9.87
N ASP A 21 -4.40 -4.10 8.88
CA ASP A 21 -3.91 -5.46 9.04
C ASP A 21 -2.56 -5.62 8.32
N PRO A 22 -1.44 -5.73 9.06
CA PRO A 22 -0.12 -5.90 8.46
C PRO A 22 0.00 -7.20 7.64
N ARG A 23 -0.89 -8.17 7.82
CA ARG A 23 -0.93 -9.39 7.00
C ARG A 23 -1.31 -9.10 5.55
N ASN A 24 -2.12 -8.07 5.29
CA ASN A 24 -2.44 -7.66 3.91
C ASN A 24 -1.21 -7.06 3.23
N LEU A 25 -0.41 -6.31 4.00
CA LEU A 25 0.84 -5.77 3.52
C LEU A 25 1.81 -6.91 3.17
N GLN A 26 1.94 -7.90 4.06
CA GLN A 26 2.78 -9.09 3.84
C GLN A 26 2.29 -9.94 2.66
N ALA A 27 0.99 -10.18 2.52
CA ALA A 27 0.44 -10.88 1.35
C ALA A 27 0.79 -10.17 0.04
N LEU A 28 0.73 -8.84 0.04
CA LEU A 28 1.13 -8.02 -1.09
C LEU A 28 2.65 -8.12 -1.38
N GLU A 29 3.48 -8.15 -0.34
CA GLU A 29 4.92 -8.39 -0.45
C GLU A 29 5.22 -9.76 -1.09
N GLU A 30 4.54 -10.81 -0.65
CA GLU A 30 4.71 -12.17 -1.17
C GLU A 30 4.19 -12.34 -2.61
N GLN A 31 3.06 -11.71 -2.95
CA GLN A 31 2.45 -11.82 -4.28
C GLN A 31 3.21 -11.03 -5.35
N LEU A 32 3.76 -9.87 -4.99
CA LEU A 32 4.40 -8.96 -5.94
C LEU A 32 5.92 -8.92 -5.81
N GLU A 33 6.49 -9.73 -4.90
CA GLU A 33 7.93 -9.78 -4.60
C GLU A 33 8.49 -8.38 -4.31
N VAL A 34 7.71 -7.57 -3.58
CA VAL A 34 8.12 -6.25 -3.10
C VAL A 34 8.28 -6.25 -1.59
N LYS A 35 8.98 -5.26 -1.07
CA LYS A 35 9.04 -4.95 0.35
C LYS A 35 8.29 -3.66 0.60
N ALA A 36 7.22 -3.73 1.37
CA ALA A 36 6.38 -2.62 1.75
C ALA A 36 6.60 -2.31 3.24
N THR A 37 7.04 -1.10 3.57
CA THR A 37 7.25 -0.65 4.94
C THR A 37 6.33 0.53 5.22
N ALA A 38 5.29 0.33 6.02
CA ALA A 38 4.38 1.39 6.44
C ALA A 38 4.76 1.93 7.82
N ARG A 39 4.98 3.25 7.95
CA ARG A 39 5.34 3.90 9.21
C ARG A 39 4.87 5.36 9.22
N ASP A 40 4.33 5.83 10.35
CA ASP A 40 4.01 7.25 10.62
C ASP A 40 3.65 8.12 9.40
N GLY A 41 2.58 7.74 8.68
CA GLY A 41 2.07 8.52 7.56
C GLY A 41 2.84 8.35 6.23
N TRP A 42 3.75 7.39 6.12
CA TRP A 42 4.37 7.02 4.85
C TRP A 42 4.40 5.51 4.63
N ILE A 43 4.42 5.10 3.36
CA ILE A 43 4.63 3.71 2.94
C ILE A 43 5.77 3.69 1.94
N LYS A 44 6.84 2.97 2.26
CA LYS A 44 7.98 2.75 1.37
C LYS A 44 7.83 1.42 0.68
N LEU A 45 7.99 1.40 -0.63
CA LEU A 45 7.93 0.23 -1.49
C LEU A 45 9.32 0.02 -2.08
N GLU A 46 9.88 -1.17 -1.96
CA GLU A 46 11.21 -1.50 -2.46
C GLU A 46 11.17 -2.83 -3.20
N GLY A 47 11.68 -2.90 -4.42
CA GLY A 47 11.62 -4.13 -5.21
C GLY A 47 12.04 -3.94 -6.66
N SER A 48 11.47 -4.76 -7.54
CA SER A 48 11.60 -4.58 -8.98
C SER A 48 10.77 -3.38 -9.46
N THR A 49 11.24 -2.66 -10.48
CA THR A 49 10.58 -1.45 -10.99
C THR A 49 9.12 -1.69 -11.35
N GLU A 50 8.84 -2.80 -12.05
CA GLU A 50 7.49 -3.19 -12.45
C GLU A 50 6.58 -3.47 -11.25
N ALA A 51 7.13 -4.11 -10.23
CA ALA A 51 6.40 -4.47 -9.03
C ALA A 51 6.09 -3.24 -8.16
N VAL A 52 7.07 -2.34 -7.97
CA VAL A 52 6.88 -1.07 -7.27
C VAL A 52 5.82 -0.21 -7.97
N GLU A 53 5.88 -0.08 -9.28
CA GLU A 53 4.89 0.68 -10.06
C GLU A 53 3.49 0.07 -9.95
N ARG A 54 3.35 -1.26 -10.03
CA ARG A 54 2.06 -1.95 -9.86
C ARG A 54 1.46 -1.72 -8.48
N VAL A 55 2.28 -1.83 -7.44
CA VAL A 55 1.86 -1.63 -6.05
C VAL A 55 1.49 -0.17 -5.79
N LYS A 56 2.28 0.78 -6.31
CA LYS A 56 1.97 2.20 -6.24
C LYS A 56 0.64 2.55 -6.88
N GLN A 57 0.38 2.04 -8.09
CA GLN A 57 -0.90 2.24 -8.78
C GLN A 57 -2.07 1.72 -7.92
N MET A 58 -1.90 0.55 -7.31
CA MET A 58 -2.89 -0.01 -6.39
C MET A 58 -3.11 0.89 -5.17
N PHE A 59 -2.05 1.33 -4.48
CA PHE A 59 -2.18 2.23 -3.34
C PHE A 59 -2.82 3.58 -3.72
N GLN A 60 -2.54 4.14 -4.90
CA GLN A 60 -3.19 5.36 -5.38
C GLN A 60 -4.69 5.18 -5.62
N LEU A 61 -5.10 4.02 -6.16
CA LEU A 61 -6.52 3.68 -6.34
C LEU A 61 -7.23 3.50 -4.99
N LEU A 62 -6.59 2.81 -4.05
CA LEU A 62 -7.10 2.64 -2.68
C LEU A 62 -7.21 3.97 -1.95
N GLU A 63 -6.20 4.85 -2.07
CA GLU A 63 -6.21 6.18 -1.48
C GLU A 63 -7.34 7.04 -2.04
N SER A 64 -7.53 7.02 -3.36
CA SER A 64 -8.63 7.73 -4.03
C SER A 64 -9.99 7.18 -3.58
N SER A 65 -10.10 5.86 -3.41
CA SER A 65 -11.30 5.20 -2.90
C SER A 65 -11.59 5.60 -1.45
N LEU A 66 -10.58 5.61 -0.58
CA LEU A 66 -10.71 6.11 0.81
C LEU A 66 -11.13 7.58 0.85
N LYS A 67 -10.51 8.43 0.02
CA LYS A 67 -10.87 9.86 -0.08
C LYS A 67 -12.30 10.07 -0.57
N SER A 68 -12.81 9.18 -1.41
CA SER A 68 -14.23 9.20 -1.85
C SER A 68 -15.21 8.57 -0.84
N GLY A 69 -14.72 8.05 0.29
CA GLY A 69 -15.54 7.45 1.35
C GLY A 69 -15.77 5.95 1.20
N SER A 70 -15.10 5.28 0.25
CA SER A 70 -15.15 3.84 0.08
C SER A 70 -14.11 3.15 0.98
N PRO A 71 -14.52 2.24 1.89
CA PRO A 71 -13.58 1.54 2.76
C PRO A 71 -12.77 0.50 1.98
N VAL A 72 -11.47 0.45 2.23
CA VAL A 72 -10.59 -0.60 1.70
C VAL A 72 -10.91 -1.94 2.34
N ARG A 73 -10.96 -3.00 1.54
CA ARG A 73 -11.31 -4.36 2.00
C ARG A 73 -10.20 -5.35 1.70
N ASN A 74 -10.07 -6.41 2.51
CA ASN A 74 -9.10 -7.49 2.29
C ASN A 74 -9.19 -8.13 0.90
N ARG A 75 -10.35 -8.10 0.24
CA ARG A 75 -10.52 -8.63 -1.13
C ARG A 75 -9.64 -7.92 -2.15
N GLU A 76 -9.18 -6.70 -1.86
CA GLU A 76 -8.27 -6.00 -2.75
C GLU A 76 -6.86 -6.61 -2.71
N PHE A 77 -6.53 -7.36 -1.65
CA PHE A 77 -5.23 -8.01 -1.42
C PHE A 77 -5.25 -9.54 -1.59
N ALA A 78 -6.36 -10.12 -2.04
CA ALA A 78 -6.59 -11.57 -2.12
C ALA A 78 -6.81 -12.07 -3.55
#